data_AF-A0A1Y5SDK6-F1
#
_entry.id   AF-A0A1Y5SDK6-F1
#
_cell.length_a   1.000
_cell.length_b   1.000
_cell.length_c   1.000
_cell.angle_alpha   90.00
_cell.angle_beta   90.00
_cell.angle_gamma   90.00
#
_symmetry.space_group_name_H-M   'P 1'
#
loop_
_entity.id
_entity.type
_entity.pdbx_description
1 polymer ?
#
loop_
_entity_poly.entity_id
_entity_poly.type
_entity_poly.pdbx_seq_one_letter_code
_entity_poly.pdbx_strand_id
1 'polypeptide(L)'
;MLNLNGSLTKAGVDYASLWSEIFDDDFFIDGLKQWLSVGKIDHDAHHLRAFDPQSVPADDTAIAMRIAQDLRHNKPILGVFDEGCMGMYNAIIPDELLMPMGVFKERLSQSALYFAIQQIPETDGRVVYDWMLARGMMFHLGTDPAKDLTEVQVIDQCRMYIAAVRMADDFGCEAIGIQYQQGLKDLLPASDLVEGMLNNEDRPQLGARTGLLSGMGKQSCISMK
;
A
#
# COMPACT_ATOMS: atom_id res chain seq x y z
N MET A 1 -15.11 9.28 1.58
CA MET A 1 -15.43 10.02 0.34
C MET A 1 -14.54 9.59 -0.83
N LEU A 2 -13.21 9.75 -0.73
CA LEU A 2 -12.29 9.47 -1.86
C LEU A 2 -12.42 8.06 -2.47
N ASN A 3 -12.57 7.02 -1.64
CA ASN A 3 -12.75 5.65 -2.13
C ASN A 3 -14.02 5.47 -2.99
N LEU A 4 -15.14 6.05 -2.54
CA LEU A 4 -16.40 6.05 -3.27
C LEU A 4 -16.26 6.82 -4.59
N ASN A 5 -15.66 8.01 -4.56
CA ASN A 5 -15.43 8.84 -5.75
C ASN A 5 -14.57 8.11 -6.78
N GLY A 6 -13.49 7.46 -6.34
CA GLY A 6 -12.64 6.64 -7.21
C GLY A 6 -13.43 5.47 -7.82
N SER A 7 -14.29 4.83 -7.04
CA SER A 7 -15.13 3.72 -7.52
C SER A 7 -16.19 4.17 -8.53
N LEU A 8 -16.87 5.29 -8.28
CA LEU A 8 -17.86 5.88 -9.20
C LEU A 8 -17.20 6.35 -10.50
N THR A 9 -16.04 7.02 -10.40
CA THR A 9 -15.22 7.41 -11.56
C THR A 9 -14.85 6.19 -12.39
N LYS A 10 -14.32 5.14 -11.76
CA LYS A 10 -13.95 3.90 -12.44
C LYS A 10 -15.15 3.22 -13.10
N ALA A 11 -16.33 3.30 -12.48
CA ALA A 11 -17.57 2.76 -13.02
C ALA A 11 -18.20 3.63 -14.13
N GLY A 12 -17.64 4.82 -14.43
CA GLY A 12 -18.23 5.77 -15.36
C GLY A 12 -19.58 6.32 -14.88
N VAL A 13 -19.81 6.34 -13.57
CA VAL A 13 -21.03 6.87 -12.95
C VAL A 13 -20.79 8.33 -12.60
N ASP A 14 -21.64 9.22 -13.11
CA ASP A 14 -21.61 10.63 -12.74
C ASP A 14 -21.90 10.83 -11.25
N TYR A 15 -21.14 11.69 -10.58
CA TYR A 15 -21.33 12.02 -9.18
C TYR A 15 -20.92 13.47 -8.89
N ALA A 16 -21.42 13.98 -7.76
CA ALA A 16 -20.97 15.23 -7.17
C ALA A 16 -20.39 14.94 -5.77
N SER A 17 -19.40 15.71 -5.33
CA SER A 17 -18.82 15.56 -4.00
C SER A 17 -18.60 16.92 -3.37
N LEU A 18 -18.89 17.02 -2.09
CA LEU A 18 -18.75 18.25 -1.34
C LEU A 18 -18.17 17.93 0.02
N TRP A 19 -16.97 18.43 0.27
CA TRP A 19 -16.30 18.28 1.55
C TRP A 19 -15.67 19.60 1.93
N SER A 20 -15.97 20.03 3.15
CA SER A 20 -15.21 21.05 3.84
C SER A 20 -14.98 20.59 5.27
N GLU A 21 -14.01 21.21 5.94
CA GLU A 21 -13.63 20.80 7.30
C GLU A 21 -14.74 21.10 8.32
N ILE A 22 -15.45 22.22 8.14
CA ILE A 22 -16.41 22.76 9.10
C ILE A 22 -17.87 22.67 8.64
N PHE A 23 -18.12 22.39 7.35
CA PHE A 23 -19.45 22.20 6.76
C PHE A 23 -20.40 23.41 6.83
N ASP A 24 -19.89 24.61 7.11
CA ASP A 24 -20.66 25.86 7.18
C ASP A 24 -19.99 27.05 6.47
N ASP A 25 -18.83 26.85 5.84
CA ASP A 25 -18.18 27.85 4.99
C ASP A 25 -18.94 28.10 3.68
N ASP A 26 -18.64 29.23 3.05
CA ASP A 26 -19.30 29.67 1.81
C ASP A 26 -19.19 28.63 0.69
N PHE A 27 -18.05 27.94 0.55
CA PHE A 27 -17.87 26.90 -0.46
C PHE A 27 -18.83 25.73 -0.24
N PHE A 28 -18.96 25.26 1.02
CA PHE A 28 -19.89 24.19 1.35
C PHE A 28 -21.36 24.63 1.17
N ILE A 29 -21.73 25.79 1.72
CA ILE A 29 -23.11 26.26 1.68
C ILE A 29 -23.56 26.53 0.23
N ASP A 30 -22.71 27.13 -0.60
CA ASP A 30 -23.06 27.41 -1.99
C ASP A 30 -23.05 26.14 -2.86
N GLY A 31 -22.09 25.23 -2.64
CA GLY A 31 -22.09 23.92 -3.29
C GLY A 31 -23.34 23.09 -2.95
N LEU A 32 -23.78 23.12 -1.68
CA LEU A 32 -24.99 22.41 -1.25
C LEU A 32 -26.25 23.01 -1.89
N LYS A 33 -26.37 24.35 -1.94
CA LYS A 33 -27.48 25.02 -2.64
C LYS A 33 -27.51 24.65 -4.13
N GLN A 34 -26.34 24.64 -4.78
CA GLN A 34 -26.23 24.27 -6.20
C GLN A 34 -26.70 22.83 -6.42
N TRP A 35 -26.22 21.90 -5.60
CA TRP A 35 -26.61 20.50 -5.70
C TRP A 35 -28.10 20.29 -5.47
N LEU A 36 -28.70 20.96 -4.48
CA LEU A 36 -30.15 20.91 -4.24
C LEU A 36 -30.97 21.46 -5.43
N SER A 37 -30.43 22.43 -6.16
CA SER A 37 -31.13 23.05 -7.29
C SER A 37 -31.04 22.25 -8.59
N VAL A 38 -29.86 21.69 -8.90
CA VAL A 38 -29.59 21.09 -10.23
C VAL A 38 -28.91 19.73 -10.18
N GLY A 39 -28.65 19.18 -8.99
CA GLY A 39 -28.00 17.87 -8.81
C GLY A 39 -26.51 17.84 -9.12
N LYS A 40 -25.85 19.00 -9.29
CA LYS A 40 -24.44 19.14 -9.67
C LYS A 40 -23.72 20.12 -8.75
N ILE A 41 -22.40 19.96 -8.69
CA ILE A 41 -21.48 20.89 -8.02
C ILE A 41 -20.37 21.21 -9.01
N ASP A 42 -20.19 22.49 -9.32
CA ASP A 42 -19.11 22.93 -10.18
C ASP A 42 -17.87 23.19 -9.33
N HIS A 43 -16.81 22.43 -9.58
CA HIS A 43 -15.52 22.63 -8.93
C HIS A 43 -14.66 23.59 -9.74
N ASP A 44 -13.93 24.48 -9.05
CA ASP A 44 -12.95 25.34 -9.69
C ASP A 44 -11.78 24.51 -10.26
N ALA A 45 -11.77 24.36 -11.57
CA ALA A 45 -10.74 23.65 -12.33
C ALA A 45 -9.73 24.60 -13.02
N HIS A 46 -9.72 25.91 -12.73
CA HIS A 46 -8.83 26.87 -13.42
C HIS A 46 -7.34 26.60 -13.19
N HIS A 47 -7.00 25.89 -12.11
CA HIS A 47 -5.64 25.46 -11.81
C HIS A 47 -5.19 24.25 -12.65
N LEU A 48 -6.13 23.51 -13.25
CA LEU A 48 -5.82 22.36 -14.11
C LEU A 48 -5.37 22.86 -15.48
N ARG A 49 -4.29 22.26 -15.99
CA ARG A 49 -3.77 22.54 -17.33
C ARG A 49 -3.54 21.21 -18.03
N ALA A 50 -3.86 21.15 -19.33
CA ALA A 50 -3.52 19.99 -20.14
C ALA A 50 -1.99 19.79 -20.09
N PHE A 51 -1.56 18.54 -19.95
CA PHE A 51 -0.14 18.22 -19.98
C PHE A 51 0.42 18.55 -21.37
N ASP A 52 1.44 19.41 -21.41
CA ASP A 52 2.19 19.73 -22.62
C ASP A 52 3.57 19.06 -22.55
N PRO A 53 3.80 17.98 -23.31
CA PRO A 53 5.10 17.30 -23.34
C PRO A 53 6.26 18.22 -23.74
N GLN A 54 6.01 19.28 -24.51
CA GLN A 54 7.05 20.22 -24.96
C GLN A 54 7.50 21.17 -23.84
N SER A 55 6.68 21.33 -22.80
CA SER A 55 6.98 22.17 -21.63
C SER A 55 7.90 21.50 -20.61
N VAL A 56 8.13 20.19 -20.75
CA VAL A 56 8.91 19.40 -19.78
C VAL A 56 10.41 19.59 -20.03
N PRO A 57 11.22 19.89 -19.01
CA PRO A 57 12.67 19.95 -19.13
C PRO A 57 13.26 18.68 -19.74
N ALA A 58 14.34 18.83 -20.52
CA ALA A 58 14.99 17.71 -21.19
C ALA A 58 15.51 16.66 -20.18
N ASP A 59 16.03 17.10 -19.04
CA ASP A 59 16.54 16.22 -17.98
C ASP A 59 15.42 15.36 -17.36
N ASP A 60 14.27 15.98 -17.05
CA ASP A 60 13.10 15.27 -16.52
C ASP A 60 12.54 14.27 -17.55
N THR A 61 12.53 14.66 -18.83
CA THR A 61 12.12 13.79 -19.94
C THR A 61 13.05 12.58 -20.03
N ALA A 62 14.37 12.78 -19.90
CA ALA A 62 15.33 11.68 -19.93
C ALA A 62 15.15 10.72 -18.73
N ILE A 63 14.88 11.25 -17.53
CA ILE A 63 14.59 10.45 -16.33
C ILE A 63 13.32 9.62 -16.54
N ALA A 64 12.22 10.25 -16.97
CA ALA A 64 10.95 9.56 -17.21
C ALA A 64 11.07 8.47 -18.28
N MET A 65 11.79 8.75 -19.37
CA MET A 65 12.02 7.76 -20.43
C MET A 65 12.86 6.58 -19.94
N ARG A 66 13.88 6.83 -19.11
CA ARG A 66 14.66 5.74 -18.49
C ARG A 66 13.78 4.86 -17.61
N ILE A 67 12.93 5.44 -16.76
CA ILE A 67 12.00 4.69 -15.90
C ILE A 67 11.01 3.89 -16.76
N ALA A 68 10.41 4.51 -17.77
CA ALA A 68 9.45 3.83 -18.64
C ALA A 68 10.06 2.69 -19.45
N GLN A 69 11.32 2.82 -19.88
CA GLN A 69 12.07 1.75 -20.54
C GLN A 69 12.42 0.63 -19.58
N ASP A 70 12.85 0.98 -18.37
CA ASP A 70 13.17 0.02 -17.30
C ASP A 70 11.96 -0.85 -16.94
N LEU A 71 10.79 -0.23 -16.71
CA LEU A 71 9.54 -0.95 -16.44
C LEU A 71 9.19 -1.95 -17.56
N ARG A 72 9.33 -1.55 -18.83
CA ARG A 72 9.06 -2.44 -19.97
C ARG A 72 10.10 -3.55 -20.15
N HIS A 73 11.34 -3.29 -19.74
CA HIS A 73 12.43 -4.24 -19.87
C HIS A 73 12.44 -5.27 -18.74
N ASN A 74 12.46 -4.80 -17.49
CA ASN A 74 12.55 -5.63 -16.29
C ASN A 74 11.22 -6.30 -15.93
N LYS A 75 10.11 -5.67 -16.33
CA LYS A 75 8.74 -6.17 -16.13
C LYS A 75 8.43 -6.46 -14.66
N PRO A 76 8.38 -5.43 -13.81
CA PRO A 76 8.20 -5.63 -12.37
C PRO A 76 6.91 -6.39 -12.07
N ILE A 77 7.02 -7.27 -11.07
CA ILE A 77 5.89 -8.07 -10.58
C ILE A 77 5.34 -7.42 -9.31
N LEU A 78 4.04 -7.16 -9.32
CA LEU A 78 3.25 -6.73 -8.18
C LEU A 78 2.54 -7.94 -7.57
N GLY A 79 3.00 -8.41 -6.41
CA GLY A 79 2.32 -9.45 -5.64
C GLY A 79 1.08 -8.92 -4.94
N VAL A 80 -0.09 -9.47 -5.22
CA VAL A 80 -1.35 -9.02 -4.61
C VAL A 80 -1.89 -10.12 -3.72
N PHE A 81 -1.83 -9.94 -2.40
CA PHE A 81 -2.38 -10.86 -1.40
C PHE A 81 -3.89 -10.65 -1.26
N ASP A 82 -4.64 -11.39 -2.07
CA ASP A 82 -6.07 -11.20 -2.35
C ASP A 82 -6.39 -9.76 -2.86
N GLU A 83 -7.34 -9.62 -3.80
CA GLU A 83 -7.71 -8.31 -4.38
C GLU A 83 -9.15 -7.94 -4.03
N GLY A 84 -9.43 -6.64 -3.93
CA GLY A 84 -10.79 -6.15 -3.67
C GLY A 84 -11.13 -6.10 -2.19
N CYS A 85 -10.20 -5.61 -1.36
CA CYS A 85 -10.40 -5.36 0.05
C CYS A 85 -11.75 -4.67 0.32
N MET A 86 -12.65 -5.35 1.05
CA MET A 86 -14.01 -4.88 1.36
C MET A 86 -14.85 -4.42 0.15
N GLY A 87 -14.58 -4.94 -1.05
CA GLY A 87 -15.26 -4.51 -2.26
C GLY A 87 -14.86 -3.12 -2.75
N MET A 88 -13.70 -2.59 -2.32
CA MET A 88 -13.13 -1.34 -2.85
C MET A 88 -12.84 -1.48 -4.35
N TYR A 89 -13.82 -1.15 -5.17
CA TYR A 89 -13.78 -1.36 -6.62
C TYR A 89 -12.63 -0.60 -7.28
N ASN A 90 -12.29 0.58 -6.77
CA ASN A 90 -11.14 1.37 -7.20
C ASN A 90 -9.78 0.71 -6.89
N ALA A 91 -9.69 -0.18 -5.89
CA ALA A 91 -8.46 -0.89 -5.53
C ALA A 91 -8.19 -2.13 -6.39
N ILE A 92 -9.15 -2.52 -7.24
CA ILE A 92 -8.99 -3.59 -8.23
C ILE A 92 -8.40 -2.95 -9.49
N ILE A 93 -7.14 -3.17 -9.82
CA ILE A 93 -6.53 -2.53 -11.01
C ILE A 93 -6.57 -3.51 -12.17
N PRO A 94 -7.25 -3.25 -13.30
CA PRO A 94 -7.26 -4.18 -14.44
C PRO A 94 -5.86 -4.45 -14.99
N ASP A 95 -5.58 -5.71 -15.32
CA ASP A 95 -4.29 -6.13 -15.85
C ASP A 95 -3.99 -5.45 -17.20
N GLU A 96 -5.02 -5.21 -18.00
CA GLU A 96 -4.93 -4.56 -19.32
C GLU A 96 -4.42 -3.12 -19.24
N LEU A 97 -4.53 -2.46 -18.08
CA LEU A 97 -3.96 -1.13 -17.84
C LEU A 97 -2.49 -1.22 -17.43
N LEU A 98 -2.07 -2.26 -16.72
CA LEU A 98 -0.72 -2.43 -16.19
C LEU A 98 0.24 -3.05 -17.22
N MET A 99 -0.20 -4.06 -17.96
CA MET A 99 0.64 -4.80 -18.91
C MET A 99 1.30 -3.91 -19.98
N PRO A 100 0.64 -2.91 -20.59
CA PRO A 100 1.28 -2.01 -21.55
C PRO A 100 2.40 -1.16 -20.94
N MET A 101 2.34 -0.91 -19.62
CA MET A 101 3.38 -0.21 -18.88
C MET A 101 4.55 -1.11 -18.49
N GLY A 102 4.44 -2.42 -18.73
CA GLY A 102 5.42 -3.43 -18.31
C GLY A 102 5.17 -3.99 -16.91
N VAL A 103 4.12 -3.58 -16.21
CA VAL A 103 3.84 -4.06 -14.85
C VAL A 103 2.91 -5.28 -14.91
N PHE A 104 3.23 -6.34 -14.18
CA PHE A 104 2.43 -7.57 -14.10
C PHE A 104 2.03 -7.86 -12.68
N LYS A 105 0.92 -8.57 -12.47
CA LYS A 105 0.46 -8.97 -11.14
C LYS A 105 0.68 -10.46 -10.91
N GLU A 106 1.26 -10.79 -9.76
CA GLU A 106 1.23 -12.14 -9.19
C GLU A 106 0.11 -12.21 -8.15
N ARG A 107 -0.69 -13.29 -8.17
CA ARG A 107 -1.86 -13.43 -7.29
C ARG A 107 -1.49 -14.30 -6.11
N LEU A 108 -1.21 -13.65 -4.99
CA LEU A 108 -0.84 -14.31 -3.75
C LEU A 108 -2.07 -14.50 -2.86
N SER A 109 -2.04 -15.53 -2.02
CA SER A 109 -3.14 -15.83 -1.10
C SER A 109 -2.83 -15.31 0.30
N GLN A 110 -3.78 -14.63 0.93
CA GLN A 110 -3.65 -14.27 2.35
C GLN A 110 -3.58 -15.50 3.26
N SER A 111 -4.19 -16.63 2.89
CA SER A 111 -4.06 -17.86 3.68
C SER A 111 -2.65 -18.45 3.61
N ALA A 112 -1.97 -18.30 2.47
CA ALA A 112 -0.56 -18.66 2.33
C ALA A 112 0.33 -17.73 3.16
N LEU A 113 0.03 -16.42 3.18
CA LEU A 113 0.72 -15.47 4.05
C LEU A 113 0.54 -15.84 5.53
N TYR A 114 -0.70 -16.09 5.97
CA TYR A 114 -0.98 -16.54 7.34
C TYR A 114 -0.18 -17.80 7.69
N PHE A 115 -0.19 -18.81 6.83
CA PHE A 115 0.58 -20.04 7.05
C PHE A 115 2.08 -19.75 7.17
N ALA A 116 2.64 -18.93 6.27
CA ALA A 116 4.05 -18.56 6.28
C ALA A 116 4.44 -17.83 7.58
N ILE A 117 3.57 -16.97 8.11
CA ILE A 117 3.76 -16.28 9.40
C ILE A 117 3.90 -17.28 10.54
N GLN A 118 3.04 -18.31 10.56
CA GLN A 118 3.11 -19.35 11.58
C GLN A 118 4.43 -20.16 11.53
N GLN A 119 5.10 -20.18 10.37
CA GLN A 119 6.41 -20.84 10.22
C GLN A 119 7.58 -19.96 10.68
N ILE A 120 7.38 -18.66 10.91
CA ILE A 120 8.43 -17.78 11.42
C ILE A 120 8.53 -17.94 12.94
N PRO A 121 9.70 -18.32 13.49
CA PRO A 121 9.90 -18.36 14.94
C PRO A 121 9.69 -16.99 15.58
N GLU A 122 9.16 -16.98 16.81
CA GLU A 122 9.02 -15.74 17.58
C GLU A 122 10.36 -15.02 17.77
N THR A 123 11.45 -15.77 17.92
CA THR A 123 12.81 -15.23 18.04
C THR A 123 13.24 -14.40 16.84
N ASP A 124 12.79 -14.75 15.63
CA ASP A 124 13.12 -13.98 14.42
C ASP A 124 12.32 -12.66 14.42
N GLY A 125 11.04 -12.71 14.82
CA GLY A 125 10.22 -11.51 15.02
C GLY A 125 10.80 -10.58 16.09
N ARG A 126 11.33 -11.14 17.18
CA ARG A 126 12.01 -10.39 18.24
C ARG A 126 13.21 -9.61 17.71
N VAL A 127 14.02 -10.19 16.81
CA VAL A 127 15.18 -9.48 16.25
C VAL A 127 14.76 -8.23 15.47
N VAL A 128 13.67 -8.29 14.71
CA VAL A 128 13.09 -7.15 13.98
C VAL A 128 12.56 -6.10 14.96
N TYR A 129 11.89 -6.52 16.03
CA TYR A 129 11.43 -5.65 17.11
C TYR A 129 12.59 -4.91 17.79
N ASP A 130 13.63 -5.64 18.22
CA ASP A 130 14.80 -5.08 18.88
C ASP A 130 15.58 -4.14 17.95
N TRP A 131 15.62 -4.44 16.65
CA TRP A 131 16.19 -3.55 15.63
C TRP A 131 15.47 -2.20 15.59
N MET A 132 14.13 -2.18 15.70
CA MET A 132 13.36 -0.94 15.72
C MET A 132 13.61 -0.16 17.01
N LEU A 133 13.64 -0.84 18.16
CA LEU A 133 13.98 -0.20 19.44
C LEU A 133 15.38 0.42 19.43
N ALA A 134 16.37 -0.27 18.86
CA ALA A 134 17.73 0.22 18.73
C ALA A 134 17.84 1.49 17.85
N ARG A 135 16.84 1.74 17.00
CA ARG A 135 16.71 2.96 16.18
C ARG A 135 15.81 4.03 16.78
N GLY A 136 15.38 3.83 18.03
CA GLY A 136 14.59 4.81 18.76
C GLY A 136 13.09 4.77 18.49
N MET A 137 12.58 3.70 17.85
CA MET A 137 11.13 3.48 17.79
C MET A 137 10.58 3.31 19.21
N MET A 138 9.53 4.06 19.54
CA MET A 138 8.86 3.97 20.83
C MET A 138 7.51 3.28 20.66
N PHE A 139 7.26 2.24 21.45
CA PHE A 139 5.97 1.56 21.50
C PHE A 139 5.26 1.87 22.83
N HIS A 140 4.02 2.35 22.75
CA HIS A 140 3.15 2.52 23.90
C HIS A 140 2.40 1.21 24.14
N LEU A 141 3.06 0.28 24.84
CA LEU A 141 2.55 -1.06 25.06
C LEU A 141 1.67 -1.15 26.32
N GLY A 142 0.61 -1.92 26.23
CA GLY A 142 -0.22 -2.34 27.36
C GLY A 142 -0.31 -3.87 27.47
N THR A 143 -1.27 -4.33 28.26
CA THR A 143 -1.42 -5.77 28.60
C THR A 143 -2.75 -6.36 28.16
N ASP A 144 -3.77 -5.54 27.88
CA ASP A 144 -5.07 -5.99 27.42
C ASP A 144 -5.13 -5.93 25.88
N PRO A 145 -4.99 -7.05 25.14
CA PRO A 145 -4.97 -7.03 23.67
C PRO A 145 -6.28 -6.54 23.03
N ALA A 146 -7.37 -6.42 23.81
CA ALA A 146 -8.63 -5.87 23.32
C ALA A 146 -8.69 -4.34 23.37
N LYS A 147 -7.76 -3.68 24.09
CA LYS A 147 -7.75 -2.22 24.31
C LYS A 147 -6.42 -1.58 23.97
N ASP A 148 -5.34 -2.31 24.20
CA ASP A 148 -3.98 -1.84 24.09
C ASP A 148 -3.26 -2.55 22.95
N LEU A 149 -2.26 -1.88 22.37
CA LEU A 149 -1.25 -2.57 21.60
C LEU A 149 -0.35 -3.36 22.56
N THR A 150 -0.22 -4.66 22.36
CA THR A 150 0.64 -5.53 23.18
C THR A 150 1.94 -5.87 22.47
N GLU A 151 2.98 -6.19 23.24
CA GLU A 151 4.27 -6.56 22.67
C GLU A 151 4.18 -7.78 21.74
N VAL A 152 3.37 -8.77 22.12
CA VAL A 152 3.13 -9.98 21.33
C VAL A 152 2.54 -9.63 19.96
N GLN A 153 1.59 -8.69 19.90
CA GLN A 153 1.02 -8.22 18.63
C GLN A 153 2.06 -7.49 17.75
N VAL A 154 3.02 -6.79 18.35
CA VAL A 154 4.11 -6.16 17.59
C VAL A 154 5.07 -7.21 17.03
N ILE A 155 5.41 -8.24 17.82
CA ILE A 155 6.26 -9.35 17.36
C ILE A 155 5.58 -10.14 16.24
N ASP A 156 4.26 -10.37 16.33
CA ASP A 156 3.50 -11.03 15.27
C ASP A 156 3.48 -10.21 13.97
N GLN A 157 3.39 -8.87 14.07
CA GLN A 157 3.60 -7.99 12.91
C GLN A 157 5.03 -8.12 12.36
N CYS A 158 6.04 -8.24 13.22
CA CYS A 158 7.42 -8.47 12.77
C CYS A 158 7.57 -9.81 12.02
N ARG A 159 6.88 -10.86 12.47
CA ARG A 159 6.81 -12.15 11.77
C ARG A 159 6.09 -12.03 10.43
N MET A 160 5.02 -11.25 10.36
CA MET A 160 4.34 -10.88 9.11
C MET A 160 5.26 -10.16 8.13
N TYR A 161 6.05 -9.19 8.59
CA TYR A 161 7.05 -8.53 7.77
C TYR A 161 8.05 -9.52 7.18
N ILE A 162 8.60 -10.43 7.99
CA ILE A 162 9.54 -11.44 7.53
C ILE A 162 8.90 -12.36 6.48
N ALA A 163 7.69 -12.85 6.74
CA ALA A 163 6.96 -13.71 5.83
C ALA A 163 6.65 -13.00 4.50
N ALA A 164 6.15 -11.77 4.55
CA ALA A 164 5.79 -10.98 3.38
C ALA A 164 7.00 -10.69 2.49
N VAL A 165 8.14 -10.27 3.08
CA VAL A 165 9.37 -10.02 2.33
C VAL A 165 9.93 -11.30 1.71
N ARG A 166 9.91 -12.43 2.42
CA ARG A 166 10.37 -13.72 1.88
C ARG A 166 9.48 -14.21 0.75
N MET A 167 8.16 -14.08 0.89
CA MET A 167 7.23 -14.42 -0.19
C MET A 167 7.41 -13.49 -1.39
N ALA A 168 7.62 -12.19 -1.18
CA ALA A 168 7.93 -11.28 -2.28
C ALA A 168 9.20 -11.73 -3.04
N ASP A 169 10.27 -12.07 -2.33
CA ASP A 169 11.52 -12.57 -2.92
C ASP A 169 11.31 -13.89 -3.70
N ASP A 170 10.55 -14.84 -3.13
CA ASP A 170 10.25 -16.13 -3.77
C ASP A 170 9.56 -15.99 -5.13
N PHE A 171 8.66 -15.02 -5.25
CA PHE A 171 7.90 -14.76 -6.47
C PHE A 171 8.53 -13.67 -7.35
N GLY A 172 9.67 -13.11 -6.95
CA GLY A 172 10.32 -12.02 -7.68
C GLY A 172 9.51 -10.72 -7.69
N CYS A 173 8.68 -10.50 -6.67
CA CYS A 173 7.85 -9.31 -6.54
C CYS A 173 8.70 -8.09 -6.16
N GLU A 174 8.56 -7.02 -6.94
CA GLU A 174 9.14 -5.70 -6.62
C GLU A 174 8.22 -4.87 -5.72
N ALA A 175 6.95 -5.25 -5.63
CA ALA A 175 6.01 -4.66 -4.71
C ALA A 175 4.97 -5.69 -4.30
N ILE A 176 4.38 -5.49 -3.12
CA ILE A 176 3.25 -6.29 -2.65
C ILE A 176 2.12 -5.40 -2.14
N GLY A 177 0.87 -5.84 -2.33
CA GLY A 177 -0.30 -5.27 -1.69
C GLY A 177 -0.96 -6.31 -0.77
N ILE A 178 -1.34 -5.91 0.43
CA ILE A 178 -2.00 -6.79 1.42
C ILE A 178 -3.43 -6.27 1.66
N GLN A 179 -4.44 -7.04 1.26
CA GLN A 179 -5.84 -6.67 1.47
C GLN A 179 -6.19 -6.52 2.96
N TYR A 180 -5.74 -7.47 3.79
CA TYR A 180 -5.83 -7.55 5.24
C TYR A 180 -7.25 -7.58 5.86
N GLN A 181 -8.11 -6.59 5.58
CA GLN A 181 -9.32 -6.29 6.35
C GLN A 181 -10.46 -7.31 6.23
N GLN A 182 -10.32 -8.32 5.37
CA GLN A 182 -11.23 -9.46 5.31
C GLN A 182 -10.37 -10.73 5.36
N GLY A 183 -10.66 -11.60 6.34
CA GLY A 183 -9.85 -12.78 6.63
C GLY A 183 -8.76 -12.51 7.67
N LEU A 184 -7.65 -11.84 7.28
CA LEU A 184 -6.49 -11.70 8.16
C LEU A 184 -6.75 -10.90 9.44
N LYS A 185 -7.61 -9.88 9.38
CA LYS A 185 -7.96 -9.08 10.58
C LYS A 185 -8.50 -9.90 11.75
N ASP A 186 -9.07 -11.07 11.48
CA ASP A 186 -9.66 -11.95 12.50
C ASP A 186 -8.65 -12.98 13.02
N LEU A 187 -7.45 -13.04 12.43
CA LEU A 187 -6.41 -14.03 12.71
C LEU A 187 -5.10 -13.42 13.20
N LEU A 188 -4.83 -12.16 12.85
CA LEU A 188 -3.56 -11.48 13.09
C LEU A 188 -3.79 -10.04 13.57
N PRO A 189 -2.77 -9.41 14.20
CA PRO A 189 -2.72 -7.97 14.39
C PRO A 189 -2.54 -7.22 13.06
N ALA A 190 -2.97 -5.95 13.05
CA ALA A 190 -3.03 -5.08 11.87
C ALA A 190 -1.70 -5.03 11.10
N SER A 191 -1.76 -4.87 9.77
CA SER A 191 -0.57 -4.82 8.91
C SER A 191 0.13 -3.45 8.90
N ASP A 192 -0.37 -2.45 9.62
CA ASP A 192 0.13 -1.06 9.55
C ASP A 192 1.64 -0.94 9.79
N LEU A 193 2.19 -1.64 10.78
CA LEU A 193 3.64 -1.64 11.03
C LEU A 193 4.42 -2.30 9.89
N VAL A 194 3.88 -3.36 9.30
CA VAL A 194 4.50 -4.11 8.20
C VAL A 194 4.58 -3.26 6.95
N GLU A 195 3.46 -2.63 6.58
CA GLU A 195 3.39 -1.74 5.43
C GLU A 195 4.27 -0.51 5.63
N GLY A 196 4.31 0.04 6.84
CA GLY A 196 5.21 1.14 7.21
C GLY A 196 6.68 0.77 7.05
N MET A 197 7.08 -0.43 7.50
CA MET A 197 8.45 -0.92 7.31
C MET A 197 8.78 -1.17 5.83
N LEU A 198 7.88 -1.78 5.06
CA LEU A 198 8.08 -2.03 3.62
C LEU A 198 8.23 -0.74 2.80
N ASN A 199 7.63 0.36 3.28
CA ASN A 199 7.73 1.68 2.65
C ASN A 199 8.78 2.59 3.30
N ASN A 200 9.59 2.07 4.23
CA ASN A 200 10.75 2.77 4.77
C ASN A 200 12.03 2.26 4.10
N GLU A 201 12.90 3.18 3.68
CA GLU A 201 14.21 2.86 3.13
C GLU A 201 15.18 2.30 4.19
N ASP A 202 15.14 2.82 5.43
CA ASP A 202 15.85 2.24 6.57
C ASP A 202 14.92 1.26 7.27
N ARG A 203 15.06 -0.02 6.91
CA ARG A 203 14.26 -1.13 7.43
C ARG A 203 15.14 -2.35 7.75
N PRO A 204 14.64 -3.29 8.57
CA PRO A 204 15.35 -4.53 8.86
C PRO A 204 15.63 -5.33 7.59
N GLN A 205 16.90 -5.57 7.27
CA GLN A 205 17.29 -6.42 6.13
C GLN A 205 17.21 -7.89 6.51
N LEU A 206 16.63 -8.71 5.64
CA LEU A 206 16.50 -10.15 5.87
C LEU A 206 17.53 -10.92 5.04
N GLY A 207 18.18 -11.91 5.65
CA GLY A 207 19.05 -12.85 4.93
C GLY A 207 18.25 -13.90 4.15
N ALA A 208 18.94 -14.70 3.32
CA ALA A 208 18.37 -15.89 2.69
C ALA A 208 17.82 -16.86 3.76
N ARG A 209 16.86 -17.72 3.38
CA ARG A 209 15.99 -18.59 4.22
C ARG A 209 16.59 -19.30 5.45
N THR A 210 17.92 -19.37 5.61
CA THR A 210 18.60 -19.97 6.77
C THR A 210 19.35 -18.92 7.58
N GLY A 211 18.75 -18.46 8.68
CA GLY A 211 19.40 -17.59 9.65
C GLY A 211 19.47 -16.11 9.25
N LEU A 212 19.49 -15.24 10.26
CA LEU A 212 19.69 -13.81 10.06
C LEU A 212 21.17 -13.53 9.70
N LEU A 213 21.33 -12.74 8.64
CA LEU A 213 22.51 -11.97 8.26
C LEU A 213 23.72 -12.76 7.71
N SER A 214 23.61 -13.28 6.49
CA SER A 214 24.72 -13.17 5.53
C SER A 214 24.18 -13.17 4.09
N GLY A 215 24.44 -12.09 3.35
CA GLY A 215 23.98 -11.91 1.97
C GLY A 215 23.11 -10.67 1.82
N MET A 216 23.75 -9.54 1.54
CA MET A 216 23.07 -8.31 1.16
C MET A 216 22.50 -8.46 -0.25
N GLY A 217 21.24 -8.86 -0.36
CA GLY A 217 20.41 -8.62 -1.54
C GLY A 217 19.59 -7.36 -1.31
N LYS A 218 19.53 -6.44 -2.29
CA LYS A 218 18.55 -5.35 -2.23
C LYS A 218 17.15 -5.98 -2.30
N GLN A 219 16.49 -6.14 -1.16
CA GLN A 219 15.07 -6.44 -1.12
C GLN A 219 14.33 -5.15 -1.49
N SER A 220 14.01 -4.98 -2.77
CA SER A 220 13.36 -3.78 -3.32
C SER A 220 11.83 -3.76 -3.10
N CYS A 221 11.28 -4.75 -2.40
CA CYS A 221 9.84 -4.85 -2.19
C CYS A 221 9.28 -3.66 -1.39
N ILE A 222 8.31 -2.95 -1.96
CA ILE A 222 7.52 -1.90 -1.31
C ILE A 222 6.07 -2.36 -1.08
N SER A 223 5.33 -1.69 -0.19
CA SER A 223 3.91 -1.99 0.05
C SER A 223 3.00 -1.01 -0.68
N MET A 224 1.99 -1.52 -1.39
CA MET A 224 0.97 -0.73 -2.08
C MET A 224 -0.36 -0.77 -1.32
N LYS A 225 -1.00 0.39 -1.16
CA LYS A 225 -2.33 0.59 -0.55
C LYS A 225 -3.25 1.31 -1.52
#